data_AF-A0A924VXG0-F1
#
_entry.id   AF-A0A924VXG0-F1
#
_cell.length_a   1.000
_cell.length_b   1.000
_cell.length_c   1.000
_cell.angle_alpha   90.00
_cell.angle_beta   90.00
_cell.angle_gamma   90.00
#
_symmetry.space_group_name_H-M   'P 1'
#
loop_
_entity.id
_entity.type
_entity.pdbx_description
1 polymer ?
#
loop_
_entity_poly.entity_id
_entity_poly.type
_entity_poly.pdbx_seq_one_letter_code
_entity_poly.pdbx_strand_id
1 'polypeptide(L)'
;MILRAFAAVLLVLAAPPAAAQYVQSVPWAEQQPSAADFRETYPVSALANGLEGYVTLLCTITDERKLDCALETETPQDQGFGEAALRLSRLYVVRRVEEEPRAVIGSRVRVPIRYVLMD
;
A
#
# COMPACT_ATOMS: atom_id res chain seq x y z
N MET A 1 -50.94 6.70 40.71
CA MET A 1 -49.89 5.75 40.27
C MET A 1 -50.29 5.29 38.88
N ILE A 2 -49.49 5.55 37.83
CA ILE A 2 -49.24 4.69 36.66
C ILE A 2 -48.23 5.43 35.75
N LEU A 3 -47.08 4.77 35.59
CA LEU A 3 -46.01 4.85 34.58
C LEU A 3 -45.56 6.21 34.02
N ARG A 4 -44.38 6.66 34.49
CA ARG A 4 -43.51 7.59 33.77
C ARG A 4 -42.87 6.87 32.58
N ALA A 5 -43.05 7.40 31.38
CA ALA A 5 -42.33 6.97 30.19
C ALA A 5 -40.83 7.27 30.37
N PHE A 6 -40.00 6.22 30.37
CA PHE A 6 -38.55 6.38 30.28
C PHE A 6 -38.19 6.55 28.79
N ALA A 7 -37.87 7.78 28.38
CA ALA A 7 -37.25 8.03 27.10
C ALA A 7 -35.84 7.42 27.08
N ALA A 8 -35.61 6.46 26.20
CA ALA A 8 -34.30 5.86 26.00
C ALA A 8 -33.37 6.89 25.33
N VAL A 9 -32.33 7.32 26.05
CA VAL A 9 -31.25 8.14 25.50
C VAL A 9 -30.34 7.21 24.70
N LEU A 10 -30.44 7.28 23.37
CA LEU A 10 -29.50 6.63 22.46
C LEU A 10 -28.17 7.40 22.49
N LEU A 11 -27.15 6.84 23.15
CA LEU A 11 -25.77 7.29 22.95
C LEU A 11 -25.32 6.88 21.54
N VAL A 12 -25.20 7.86 20.64
CA VAL A 12 -24.48 7.67 19.38
C VAL A 12 -22.98 7.76 19.69
N LEU A 13 -22.31 6.62 19.75
CA LEU A 13 -20.84 6.55 19.71
C LEU A 13 -20.39 6.87 18.27
N ALA A 14 -20.10 8.14 17.99
CA ALA A 14 -19.39 8.50 16.77
C ALA A 14 -17.92 8.09 16.92
N ALA A 15 -17.55 6.95 16.32
CA ALA A 15 -16.14 6.61 16.15
C ALA A 15 -15.46 7.69 15.30
N PRO A 16 -14.23 8.12 15.61
CA PRO A 16 -13.51 9.04 14.73
C PRO A 16 -13.33 8.38 13.36
N PRO A 17 -13.46 9.12 12.24
CA PRO A 17 -13.00 8.60 10.97
C PRO A 17 -11.51 8.33 11.12
N ALA A 18 -11.08 7.08 10.90
CA ALA A 18 -9.66 6.78 10.74
C ALA A 18 -9.18 7.52 9.49
N ALA A 19 -8.72 8.75 9.68
CA ALA A 19 -8.12 9.55 8.63
C ALA A 19 -6.70 9.02 8.39
N ALA A 20 -6.46 8.62 7.13
CA ALA A 20 -5.19 8.14 6.57
C ALA A 20 -4.75 6.74 7.09
N GLN A 21 -4.38 5.75 6.28
CA GLN A 21 -3.80 5.76 4.95
C GLN A 21 -4.23 4.48 4.24
N TYR A 22 -4.96 4.57 3.14
CA TYR A 22 -5.16 3.41 2.26
C TYR A 22 -3.92 3.24 1.39
N VAL A 23 -2.76 2.96 2.01
CA VAL A 23 -1.72 2.19 1.32
C VAL A 23 -2.37 0.84 1.16
N GLN A 24 -2.80 0.49 -0.06
CA GLN A 24 -3.50 -0.77 -0.32
C GLN A 24 -2.69 -1.89 0.33
N SER A 25 -3.20 -2.41 1.45
CA SER A 25 -2.48 -3.45 2.16
C SER A 25 -2.44 -4.64 1.22
N VAL A 26 -1.22 -5.03 0.87
CA VAL A 26 -0.99 -6.14 -0.04
C VAL A 26 -1.15 -7.42 0.81
N PRO A 27 -2.29 -8.15 0.74
CA PRO A 27 -2.63 -9.09 1.81
C PRO A 27 -1.64 -10.27 1.91
N TRP A 28 -1.00 -10.60 0.79
CA TRP A 28 0.03 -11.64 0.70
C TRP A 28 1.40 -11.24 1.27
N ALA A 29 1.59 -9.97 1.63
CA ALA A 29 2.85 -9.49 2.20
C ALA A 29 2.87 -9.65 3.73
N GLU A 30 3.95 -10.26 4.24
CA GLU A 30 4.28 -10.31 5.68
C GLU A 30 4.85 -8.96 6.12
N GLN A 31 5.70 -8.35 5.28
CA GLN A 31 6.27 -7.02 5.48
C GLN A 31 5.97 -6.14 4.27
N GLN A 32 5.62 -4.89 4.54
CA GLN A 32 5.36 -3.86 3.54
C GLN A 32 6.20 -2.60 3.85
N PRO A 33 6.52 -1.78 2.84
CA PRO A 33 7.15 -0.49 3.05
C PRO A 33 6.33 0.42 3.97
N SER A 34 7.01 1.16 4.83
CA SER A 34 6.45 2.17 5.70
C SER A 34 6.24 3.50 4.97
N ALA A 35 5.46 4.40 5.56
CA ALA A 35 5.32 5.76 5.03
C ALA A 35 6.66 6.51 4.92
N ALA A 36 7.65 6.19 5.77
CA ALA A 36 8.99 6.77 5.67
C ALA A 36 9.72 6.31 4.39
N ASP A 37 9.60 5.03 4.05
CA ASP A 37 10.20 4.46 2.83
C ASP A 37 9.60 5.08 1.56
N PHE A 38 8.29 5.36 1.57
CA PHE A 38 7.63 6.09 0.49
C PHE A 38 8.18 7.53 0.34
N ARG A 39 8.37 8.25 1.46
CA ARG A 39 8.95 9.61 1.42
C ARG A 39 10.39 9.60 0.94
N GLU A 40 11.19 8.64 1.39
CA GLU A 40 12.60 8.51 0.99
C GLU A 40 12.75 8.17 -0.49
N THR A 41 11.82 7.39 -1.05
CA THR A 41 11.86 6.98 -2.45
C THR A 41 11.18 7.97 -3.42
N TYR A 42 10.42 8.94 -2.91
CA TYR A 42 9.66 9.88 -3.74
C TYR A 42 10.58 10.59 -4.77
N PRO A 43 10.23 10.62 -6.07
CA PRO A 43 11.05 11.30 -7.07
C PRO A 43 11.17 12.80 -6.78
N VAL A 44 12.39 13.31 -6.67
CA VAL A 44 12.66 14.70 -6.28
C VAL A 44 12.00 15.70 -7.22
N SER A 45 12.07 15.47 -8.53
CA SER A 45 11.42 16.31 -9.54
C SER A 45 9.89 16.27 -9.42
N ALA A 46 9.30 15.09 -9.26
CA ALA A 46 7.85 14.96 -9.11
C ALA A 46 7.36 15.68 -7.85
N LEU A 47 8.07 15.50 -6.72
CA LEU A 47 7.75 16.17 -5.46
C LEU A 47 7.80 17.69 -5.60
N ALA A 48 8.87 18.22 -6.22
CA ALA A 48 9.03 19.65 -6.44
C ALA A 48 7.95 20.26 -7.35
N ASN A 49 7.36 19.45 -8.23
CA ASN A 49 6.29 19.87 -9.14
C ASN A 49 4.89 19.53 -8.61
N GLY A 50 4.77 19.01 -7.38
CA GLY A 50 3.48 18.61 -6.80
C GLY A 50 2.77 17.50 -7.59
N LEU A 51 3.53 16.58 -8.20
CA LEU A 51 2.99 15.48 -8.97
C LEU A 51 2.83 14.23 -8.12
N GLU A 52 1.66 13.61 -8.17
CA GLU A 52 1.40 12.27 -7.65
C GLU A 52 1.64 11.20 -8.73
N GLY A 53 1.77 9.94 -8.30
CA GLY A 53 2.11 8.84 -9.20
C GLY A 53 1.41 7.54 -8.88
N TYR A 54 1.16 6.75 -9.92
CA TYR A 54 0.68 5.38 -9.84
C TYR A 54 1.53 4.47 -10.72
N VAL A 55 2.03 3.40 -10.13
CA VAL A 55 2.92 2.44 -10.79
C VAL A 55 2.37 1.04 -10.58
N THR A 56 2.39 0.24 -11.63
CA THR A 56 2.21 -1.21 -11.49
C THR A 56 3.52 -1.89 -11.81
N LEU A 57 4.00 -2.71 -10.88
CA LEU A 57 5.13 -3.61 -11.10
C LEU A 57 4.62 -5.02 -11.37
N LEU A 58 5.29 -5.73 -12.27
CA LEU A 58 5.15 -7.18 -12.43
C LEU A 58 6.34 -7.85 -11.75
N CYS A 59 6.07 -8.64 -10.72
CA CYS A 59 7.11 -9.22 -9.87
C CYS A 59 7.05 -10.74 -9.87
N THR A 60 8.21 -11.38 -9.79
CA THR A 60 8.36 -12.80 -9.51
C THR A 60 8.73 -12.98 -8.04
N ILE A 61 8.07 -13.92 -7.36
CA ILE A 61 8.41 -14.27 -5.97
C ILE A 61 9.65 -15.16 -5.95
N THR A 62 10.73 -14.71 -5.32
CA THR A 62 11.98 -15.48 -5.18
C THR A 62 11.89 -16.49 -4.04
N ASP A 63 12.83 -17.43 -3.99
CA ASP A 63 12.95 -18.42 -2.93
C ASP A 63 13.23 -17.83 -1.54
N GLU A 64 13.82 -16.64 -1.47
CA GLU A 64 13.98 -15.88 -0.22
C GLU A 64 12.72 -15.09 0.19
N ARG A 65 11.57 -15.34 -0.45
CA ARG A 65 10.31 -14.61 -0.26
C ARG A 65 10.43 -13.12 -0.58
N LYS A 66 11.38 -12.77 -1.43
CA LYS A 66 11.58 -11.43 -1.98
C LYS A 66 10.90 -11.31 -3.33
N LEU A 67 10.89 -10.09 -3.85
CA LEU A 67 10.32 -9.77 -5.15
C LEU A 67 11.44 -9.40 -6.11
N ASP A 68 11.45 -10.04 -7.27
CA ASP A 68 12.19 -9.59 -8.45
C ASP A 68 11.20 -8.92 -9.41
N CYS A 69 11.25 -7.59 -9.50
CA CYS A 69 10.23 -6.78 -10.14
C CYS A 69 10.73 -6.09 -11.41
N ALA A 70 9.84 -5.96 -12.38
CA ALA A 70 9.98 -5.08 -13.53
C ALA A 70 8.82 -4.08 -13.60
N LEU A 71 9.07 -2.92 -14.20
CA LEU A 71 8.03 -1.92 -14.46
C LEU A 71 7.04 -2.46 -15.49
N GLU A 72 5.75 -2.50 -15.14
CA GLU A 72 4.67 -2.80 -16.09
C GLU A 72 4.04 -1.50 -16.62
N THR A 73 3.66 -0.60 -15.71
CA THR A 73 3.10 0.72 -16.06
C THR A 73 3.52 1.80 -15.08
N GLU A 74 3.69 3.02 -15.57
CA GLU A 74 3.91 4.24 -14.78
C GLU A 74 2.99 5.35 -15.32
N THR A 75 2.29 6.03 -14.41
CA THR A 75 1.45 7.19 -14.70
C THR A 75 1.64 8.24 -13.60
N PRO A 76 1.92 9.52 -13.95
CA PRO A 76 2.34 10.01 -15.27
C PRO A 76 3.67 9.40 -15.74
N GLN A 77 3.83 9.23 -17.05
CA GLN A 77 5.05 8.66 -17.62
C GLN A 77 6.27 9.57 -17.40
N ASP A 78 7.44 8.94 -17.32
CA ASP A 78 8.76 9.57 -17.26
C ASP A 78 8.94 10.58 -16.10
N GLN A 79 8.23 10.39 -14.98
CA GLN A 79 8.39 11.21 -13.77
C GLN A 79 9.30 10.57 -12.72
N GLY A 80 9.80 9.36 -13.00
CA GLY A 80 10.73 8.62 -12.14
C GLY A 80 10.04 7.79 -11.06
N PHE A 81 8.71 7.65 -11.13
CA PHE A 81 7.96 6.83 -10.17
C PHE A 81 8.26 5.35 -10.34
N GLY A 82 8.52 4.88 -11.56
CA GLY A 82 8.86 3.48 -11.83
C GLY A 82 10.15 3.08 -11.12
N GLU A 83 11.20 3.88 -11.23
CA GLU A 83 12.47 3.66 -10.53
C GLU A 83 12.30 3.75 -9.00
N ALA A 84 11.48 4.68 -8.51
CA ALA A 84 11.14 4.76 -7.09
C ALA A 84 10.44 3.49 -6.60
N ALA A 85 9.44 3.03 -7.34
CA ALA A 85 8.67 1.83 -7.04
C ALA A 85 9.54 0.57 -7.06
N LEU A 86 10.46 0.44 -8.02
CA LEU A 86 11.42 -0.67 -8.07
C LEU A 86 12.31 -0.72 -6.84
N ARG A 87 12.81 0.43 -6.35
CA ARG A 87 13.57 0.47 -5.08
C ARG A 87 12.70 0.07 -3.90
N LEU A 88 11.47 0.61 -3.84
CA LEU A 88 10.52 0.33 -2.77
C LEU A 88 10.13 -1.16 -2.71
N SER A 89 10.01 -1.83 -3.88
CA SER A 89 9.61 -3.23 -4.00
C SER A 89 10.52 -4.20 -3.25
N ARG A 90 11.80 -3.84 -3.06
CA ARG A 90 12.82 -4.65 -2.37
C ARG A 90 12.54 -4.81 -0.86
N LEU A 91 11.72 -3.92 -0.30
CA LEU A 91 11.35 -3.93 1.11
C LEU A 91 10.19 -4.88 1.43
N TYR A 92 9.45 -5.32 0.42
CA TYR A 92 8.39 -6.31 0.64
C TYR A 92 9.00 -7.66 1.07
N VAL A 93 8.26 -8.37 1.91
CA VAL A 93 8.50 -9.78 2.23
C VAL A 93 7.18 -10.51 2.05
N VAL A 94 7.20 -11.57 1.26
CA VAL A 94 6.03 -12.40 1.00
C VAL A 94 5.78 -13.32 2.20
N ARG A 95 4.50 -13.51 2.56
CA ARG A 95 4.08 -14.52 3.55
C ARG A 95 4.53 -15.91 3.12
N ARG A 96 4.71 -16.77 4.10
CA ARG A 96 5.00 -18.18 3.87
C ARG A 96 3.83 -18.85 3.14
N VAL A 97 4.08 -19.84 2.29
CA VAL A 97 3.04 -20.52 1.49
C VAL A 97 2.01 -21.22 2.39
N GLU A 98 2.43 -21.68 3.56
CA GLU A 98 1.55 -22.27 4.57
C GLU A 98 0.54 -21.26 5.12
N GLU A 99 0.89 -19.97 5.13
CA GLU A 99 0.05 -18.86 5.60
C GLU A 99 -0.76 -18.27 4.44
N GLU A 100 -0.19 -18.21 3.24
CA GLU A 100 -0.84 -17.73 2.02
C GLU A 100 -0.59 -18.68 0.83
N PRO A 101 -1.46 -19.68 0.63
CA PRO A 101 -1.28 -20.70 -0.41
C PRO A 101 -1.24 -20.17 -1.85
N ARG A 102 -1.62 -18.89 -2.06
CA ARG A 102 -1.60 -18.21 -3.36
C ARG A 102 -0.26 -17.54 -3.66
N ALA A 103 0.58 -17.30 -2.65
CA ALA A 103 1.85 -16.59 -2.78
C ALA A 103 3.01 -17.58 -2.96
N VAL A 104 2.91 -18.39 -4.02
CA VAL A 104 3.83 -19.50 -4.29
C VAL A 104 5.12 -18.98 -4.93
N ILE A 105 6.27 -19.49 -4.48
CA ILE A 105 7.60 -19.22 -5.02
C ILE A 105 7.61 -19.46 -6.54
N GLY A 106 8.22 -18.54 -7.30
CA GLY A 106 8.25 -18.55 -8.76
C GLY A 106 6.99 -18.01 -9.44
N SER A 107 5.92 -17.75 -8.69
CA SER A 107 4.71 -17.14 -9.25
C SER A 107 4.92 -15.67 -9.56
N ARG A 108 4.14 -15.16 -10.52
CA ARG A 108 4.09 -13.73 -10.85
C ARG A 108 2.93 -13.03 -10.14
N VAL A 109 3.21 -11.87 -9.56
CA VAL A 109 2.23 -11.00 -8.91
C VAL A 109 2.33 -9.58 -9.45
N ARG A 110 1.22 -8.85 -9.45
CA ARG A 110 1.21 -7.41 -9.72
C ARG A 110 1.22 -6.64 -8.42
N VAL A 111 2.09 -5.65 -8.32
CA VAL A 111 2.22 -4.77 -7.15
C VAL A 111 1.87 -3.35 -7.58
N PRO A 112 0.63 -2.89 -7.31
CA PRO A 112 0.26 -1.50 -7.53
C PRO A 112 0.81 -0.63 -6.40
N ILE A 113 1.51 0.45 -6.74
CA ILE A 113 2.11 1.40 -5.82
C ILE A 113 1.56 2.79 -6.16
N ARG A 114 1.09 3.51 -5.13
CA ARG A 114 0.60 4.88 -5.27
C ARG A 114 1.45 5.82 -4.43
N TYR A 115 2.00 6.83 -5.09
CA TYR A 115 2.65 7.98 -4.47
C TYR A 115 1.63 9.10 -4.35
N VAL A 116 1.33 9.52 -3.13
CA VAL A 116 0.45 10.65 -2.83
C VAL A 116 1.22 11.73 -2.11
N LEU A 117 0.84 12.99 -2.32
CA LEU A 117 1.33 14.08 -1.49
C LEU A 117 0.65 13.98 -0.13
N MET A 118 1.43 14.16 0.93
CA MET A 118 0.87 14.28 2.28
C MET A 118 0.69 15.78 2.53
N ASP A 119 -0.56 16.23 2.60
CA ASP A 119 -0.93 17.59 3.01
C ASP A 119 -0.45 17.91 4.44
#